data_AF-A0A4Y2TS00-F1
#
_entry.id   AF-A0A4Y2TS00-F1
#
_cell.length_a   1.000
_cell.length_b   1.000
_cell.length_c   1.000
_cell.angle_alpha   90.00
_cell.angle_beta   90.00
_cell.angle_gamma   90.00
#
_symmetry.space_group_name_H-M   'P 1'
#
loop_
_entity.id
_entity.type
_entity.pdbx_description
1 polymer ?
#
loop_
_entity_poly.entity_id
_entity_poly.type
_entity_poly.pdbx_seq_one_letter_code
_entity_poly.pdbx_strand_id
1 'polypeptide(L)'
;MLPVDGSQLENVKGELLKLKKKEAADCPTMAQRGQDRRAEETEEQRNSRLAVMGQRSQERRAEGTDEQRNSRLSAMLQHARERRLNVIEGQNQHQIQTFYAARTEEHNCGEMDNLCLKCGGLYFRDEKNTRGIYTHCCHNGNIIEQASVYPVRMKGLMDGSGELSVHFKIT
;
A
#
# COMPACT_ATOMS: atom_id res chain seq x y z
N MET A 1 -31.56 38.23 28.09
CA MET A 1 -30.34 37.41 28.27
C MET A 1 -29.18 38.34 28.61
N LEU A 2 -28.46 38.09 29.71
CA LEU A 2 -27.18 38.77 29.98
C LEU A 2 -26.10 38.16 29.08
N PRO A 3 -25.21 38.98 28.48
CA PRO A 3 -24.13 38.46 27.65
C PRO A 3 -23.18 37.64 28.53
N VAL A 4 -22.94 36.39 28.15
CA VAL A 4 -21.90 35.56 28.78
C VAL A 4 -20.56 36.21 28.47
N ASP A 5 -19.83 36.57 29.51
CA ASP A 5 -18.52 37.20 29.43
C ASP A 5 -17.52 36.23 28.76
N GLY A 6 -16.95 36.63 27.62
CA GLY A 6 -16.08 35.78 26.79
C GLY A 6 -14.85 35.25 27.54
N SER A 7 -14.42 35.98 28.58
CA SER A 7 -13.36 35.57 29.51
C SER A 7 -13.69 34.29 30.29
N GLN A 8 -14.96 34.08 30.65
CA GLN A 8 -15.42 32.87 31.35
C GLN A 8 -15.31 31.64 30.44
N LEU A 9 -15.62 31.80 29.15
CA LEU A 9 -15.58 30.70 28.18
C LEU A 9 -14.14 30.25 27.89
N GLU A 10 -13.18 31.17 27.84
CA GLU A 10 -11.76 30.82 27.68
C GLU A 10 -11.19 30.10 28.91
N ASN A 11 -11.59 30.50 30.12
CA ASN A 11 -11.21 29.82 31.36
C ASN A 11 -11.74 28.38 31.40
N VAL A 12 -13.02 28.16 31.07
CA VAL A 12 -13.61 26.81 31.00
C VAL A 12 -12.93 25.94 29.95
N LYS A 13 -12.62 26.50 28.77
CA LYS A 13 -11.84 25.79 27.75
C LYS A 13 -10.43 25.44 28.24
N GLY A 14 -9.78 26.35 28.96
CA GLY A 14 -8.48 26.13 29.58
C GLY A 14 -8.50 25.02 30.64
N GLU A 15 -9.53 24.97 31.49
CA GLU A 15 -9.72 23.91 32.48
C GLU A 15 -10.04 22.56 31.84
N LEU A 16 -10.90 22.53 30.83
CA LEU A 16 -11.21 21.32 30.06
C LEU A 16 -9.95 20.76 29.38
N LEU A 17 -9.09 21.63 28.85
CA LEU A 17 -7.82 21.21 28.24
C LEU A 17 -6.85 20.66 29.28
N LYS A 18 -6.80 21.25 30.49
CA LYS A 18 -6.00 20.72 31.61
C LYS A 18 -6.50 19.33 32.04
N LEU A 19 -7.82 19.15 32.13
CA LEU A 19 -8.43 17.86 32.47
C LEU A 19 -8.12 16.79 31.40
N LYS A 20 -8.30 17.10 30.12
CA LYS A 20 -7.97 16.17 29.02
C LYS A 20 -6.48 15.81 28.99
N LYS A 21 -5.59 16.76 29.27
CA LYS A 21 -4.15 16.51 29.37
C LYS A 21 -3.81 15.62 30.57
N LYS A 22 -4.50 15.80 31.69
CA LYS A 22 -4.35 14.96 32.88
C LYS A 22 -4.86 13.54 32.63
N GLU A 23 -6.04 13.38 32.03
CA GLU A 23 -6.57 12.06 31.64
C GLU A 23 -5.63 11.34 30.66
N ALA A 24 -5.07 12.06 29.69
CA ALA A 24 -4.12 11.51 28.74
C ALA A 24 -2.79 11.08 29.40
N ALA A 25 -2.36 11.76 30.48
CA ALA A 25 -1.15 11.41 31.24
C ALA A 25 -1.38 10.29 32.26
N ASP A 26 -2.58 10.22 32.84
CA ASP A 26 -2.97 9.20 33.82
C ASP A 26 -3.24 7.84 33.15
N CYS A 27 -3.75 7.83 31.91
CA CYS A 27 -4.04 6.63 31.12
C CYS A 27 -2.82 5.68 30.96
N PRO A 28 -1.65 6.13 30.48
CA PRO A 28 -0.46 5.27 30.38
C PRO A 28 0.04 4.81 31.76
N THR A 29 -0.06 5.65 32.79
CA THR A 29 0.34 5.31 34.17
C THR A 29 -0.51 4.18 34.76
N MET A 30 -1.82 4.21 34.53
CA MET A 30 -2.75 3.16 34.94
C MET A 30 -2.61 1.88 34.11
N ALA A 31 -2.34 2.01 32.81
CA ALA A 31 -2.07 0.89 31.93
C ALA A 31 -0.79 0.13 32.35
N GLN A 32 0.29 0.86 32.65
CA GLN A 32 1.56 0.30 33.11
C GLN A 32 1.39 -0.46 34.43
N ARG A 33 0.79 0.18 35.44
CA ARG A 33 0.52 -0.46 36.75
C ARG A 33 -0.36 -1.71 36.62
N GLY A 34 -1.23 -1.76 35.61
CA GLY A 34 -2.02 -2.95 35.29
C GLY A 34 -1.20 -4.05 34.63
N GLN A 35 -0.20 -3.71 33.82
CA GLN A 35 0.74 -4.68 33.24
C GLN A 35 1.66 -5.26 34.31
N ASP A 36 2.23 -4.42 35.17
CA ASP A 36 3.13 -4.84 36.24
C ASP A 36 2.44 -5.85 37.17
N ARG A 37 1.20 -5.53 37.61
CA ARG A 37 0.37 -6.46 38.40
C ARG A 37 0.10 -7.80 37.71
N ARG A 38 -0.05 -7.80 36.38
CA ARG A 38 -0.26 -9.04 35.60
C ARG A 38 1.04 -9.82 35.38
N ALA A 39 2.19 -9.16 35.40
CA ALA A 39 3.50 -9.80 35.29
C ALA A 39 3.88 -10.53 36.60
N GLU A 40 3.39 -10.05 37.74
CA GLU A 40 3.59 -10.65 39.06
C GLU A 40 2.56 -11.74 39.41
N GLU A 41 1.55 -11.98 38.56
CA GLU A 41 0.54 -13.02 38.81
C GLU A 41 1.16 -14.42 38.80
N THR A 42 0.77 -15.23 39.78
CA THR A 42 0.98 -16.68 39.72
C THR A 42 0.10 -17.32 38.64
N GLU A 43 0.47 -18.50 38.17
CA GLU A 43 -0.28 -19.20 37.12
C GLU A 43 -1.73 -19.51 37.57
N GLU A 44 -1.95 -19.84 38.84
CA GLU A 44 -3.29 -20.03 39.40
C GLU A 44 -4.12 -18.74 39.40
N GLN A 45 -3.53 -17.62 39.81
CA GLN A 45 -4.19 -16.32 39.79
C GLN A 45 -4.52 -15.88 38.37
N ARG A 46 -3.59 -16.09 37.43
CA ARG A 46 -3.78 -15.82 36.00
C ARG A 46 -4.92 -16.65 35.43
N ASN A 47 -4.93 -17.95 35.69
CA ASN A 47 -5.97 -18.86 35.20
C ASN A 47 -7.34 -18.53 35.78
N SER A 48 -7.41 -18.20 37.08
CA SER A 48 -8.64 -17.71 37.71
C SER A 48 -9.13 -16.41 37.06
N ARG A 49 -8.26 -15.42 36.85
CA ARG A 49 -8.61 -14.16 36.18
C ARG A 49 -9.11 -14.38 34.75
N LEU A 50 -8.43 -15.24 33.97
CA LEU A 50 -8.84 -15.57 32.61
C LEU A 50 -10.19 -16.29 32.58
N ALA A 51 -10.45 -17.21 33.52
CA ALA A 51 -11.72 -17.89 33.65
C ALA A 51 -12.86 -16.90 33.91
N VAL A 52 -12.67 -15.96 34.85
CA VAL A 52 -13.66 -14.91 35.16
C VAL A 52 -13.92 -14.01 33.94
N MET A 53 -12.88 -13.59 33.22
CA MET A 53 -13.07 -12.79 32.00
C MET A 53 -13.77 -13.58 30.88
N GLY A 54 -13.46 -14.87 30.77
CA GLY A 54 -14.11 -15.80 29.84
C GLY A 54 -15.60 -15.93 30.13
N GLN A 55 -15.97 -16.19 31.39
CA GLN A 55 -17.35 -16.30 31.86
C GLN A 55 -18.13 -15.02 31.58
N ARG A 56 -17.62 -13.85 32.00
CA ARG A 56 -18.24 -12.55 31.73
C ARG A 56 -18.42 -12.29 30.23
N SER A 57 -17.48 -12.76 29.42
CA SER A 57 -17.59 -12.63 27.96
C SER A 57 -18.63 -13.59 27.36
N GLN A 58 -18.87 -14.74 27.96
CA GLN A 58 -19.94 -15.66 27.54
C GLN A 58 -21.31 -15.09 27.90
N GLU A 59 -21.46 -14.59 29.12
CA GLU A 59 -22.68 -13.92 29.60
C GLU A 59 -23.08 -12.75 28.69
N ARG A 60 -22.15 -11.83 28.39
CA ARG A 60 -22.39 -10.74 27.43
C ARG A 60 -22.76 -11.21 26.02
N ARG A 61 -22.33 -12.40 25.60
CA ARG A 61 -22.71 -12.97 24.29
C ARG A 61 -24.07 -13.65 24.33
N ALA A 62 -24.46 -14.19 25.48
CA ALA A 62 -25.77 -14.79 25.69
C ALA A 62 -26.87 -13.72 25.79
N GLU A 63 -26.57 -12.58 26.41
CA GLU A 63 -27.49 -11.45 26.59
C GLU A 63 -27.55 -10.48 25.38
N GLY A 64 -26.62 -10.59 24.43
CA GLY A 64 -26.50 -9.65 23.31
C GLY A 64 -27.59 -9.82 22.25
N THR A 65 -27.97 -8.72 21.59
CA THR A 65 -28.95 -8.74 20.49
C THR A 65 -28.35 -9.30 19.19
N ASP A 66 -29.20 -9.64 18.23
CA ASP A 66 -28.76 -10.13 16.92
C ASP A 66 -27.93 -9.09 16.15
N GLU A 67 -28.22 -7.78 16.29
CA GLU A 67 -27.42 -6.72 15.69
C GLU A 67 -26.01 -6.64 16.31
N GLN A 68 -25.92 -6.75 17.64
CA GLN A 68 -24.62 -6.79 18.33
C GLN A 68 -23.82 -8.03 17.95
N ARG A 69 -24.51 -9.17 17.80
CA ARG A 69 -23.93 -10.41 17.29
C ARG A 69 -23.40 -10.23 15.86
N ASN A 70 -24.20 -9.67 14.97
CA ASN A 70 -23.85 -9.48 13.56
C ASN A 70 -22.71 -8.47 13.39
N SER A 71 -22.71 -7.38 14.15
CA SER A 71 -21.62 -6.41 14.20
C SER A 71 -20.30 -7.06 14.65
N ARG A 72 -20.34 -7.86 15.72
CA ARG A 72 -19.17 -8.62 16.20
C ARG A 72 -18.65 -9.64 15.17
N LEU A 73 -19.54 -10.38 14.52
CA LEU A 73 -19.16 -11.32 13.46
C LEU A 73 -18.53 -10.59 12.27
N SER A 74 -19.10 -9.45 11.87
CA SER A 74 -18.57 -8.63 10.78
C SER A 74 -17.18 -8.09 11.09
N ALA A 75 -16.95 -7.61 12.32
CA ALA A 75 -15.63 -7.17 12.77
C ALA A 75 -14.58 -8.30 12.73
N MET A 76 -14.95 -9.52 13.17
CA MET A 76 -14.04 -10.68 13.07
C MET A 76 -13.68 -11.04 11.63
N LEU A 77 -14.67 -10.98 10.73
CA LEU A 77 -14.44 -11.22 9.30
C LEU A 77 -13.52 -10.16 8.68
N GLN A 78 -13.68 -8.89 9.02
CA GLN A 78 -12.78 -7.82 8.56
C GLN A 78 -11.36 -8.04 9.07
N HIS A 79 -11.20 -8.29 10.37
CA HIS A 79 -9.89 -8.54 10.96
C HIS A 79 -9.21 -9.78 10.35
N ALA A 80 -9.98 -10.83 10.02
CA ALA A 80 -9.45 -12.00 9.32
C ALA A 80 -9.00 -11.68 7.89
N ARG A 81 -9.72 -10.81 7.17
CA ARG A 81 -9.32 -10.32 5.85
C ARG A 81 -8.04 -9.49 5.92
N GLU A 82 -7.98 -8.52 6.83
CA GLU A 82 -6.80 -7.67 7.05
C GLU A 82 -5.56 -8.50 7.38
N ARG A 83 -5.68 -9.49 8.26
CA ARG A 83 -4.60 -10.43 8.57
C ARG A 83 -4.07 -11.15 7.33
N ARG A 84 -4.96 -11.58 6.42
CA ARG A 84 -4.56 -12.24 5.16
C ARG A 84 -3.86 -11.26 4.23
N LEU A 85 -4.39 -10.04 4.10
CA LEU A 85 -3.78 -8.99 3.29
C LEU A 85 -2.38 -8.62 3.78
N ASN A 86 -2.20 -8.42 5.09
CA ASN A 86 -0.89 -8.09 5.66
C ASN A 86 0.17 -9.17 5.41
N VAL A 87 -0.22 -10.45 5.40
CA VAL A 87 0.68 -11.56 5.07
C VAL A 87 1.06 -11.51 3.58
N ILE A 88 0.09 -11.29 2.70
CA ILE A 88 0.32 -11.18 1.25
C ILE A 88 1.19 -9.96 0.93
N GLU A 89 0.90 -8.81 1.52
CA GLU A 89 1.68 -7.58 1.36
C GLU A 89 3.11 -7.75 1.88
N GLY A 90 3.30 -8.36 3.05
CA GLY A 90 4.63 -8.66 3.57
C GLY A 90 5.40 -9.63 2.67
N GLN A 91 4.74 -10.66 2.13
CA GLN A 91 5.33 -11.58 1.16
C GLN A 91 5.72 -10.88 -0.15
N ASN A 92 4.86 -9.99 -0.66
CA ASN A 92 5.13 -9.23 -1.87
C ASN A 92 6.26 -8.21 -1.66
N GLN A 93 6.29 -7.52 -0.52
CA GLN A 93 7.40 -6.61 -0.17
C GLN A 93 8.73 -7.36 -0.14
N HIS A 94 8.79 -8.53 0.49
CA HIS A 94 9.99 -9.35 0.53
C HIS A 94 10.40 -9.86 -0.86
N GLN A 95 9.45 -10.33 -1.68
CA GLN A 95 9.73 -10.78 -3.05
C GLN A 95 10.24 -9.65 -3.95
N ILE A 96 9.60 -8.48 -3.91
CA ILE A 96 10.03 -7.29 -4.65
C ILE A 96 11.44 -6.86 -4.20
N GLN A 97 11.68 -6.79 -2.89
CA GLN A 97 12.99 -6.44 -2.36
C GLN A 97 14.07 -7.44 -2.76
N THR A 98 13.74 -8.73 -2.79
CA THR A 98 14.65 -9.78 -3.27
C THR A 98 14.95 -9.64 -4.76
N PHE A 99 13.93 -9.34 -5.57
CA PHE A 99 14.09 -9.07 -7.00
C PHE A 99 15.01 -7.88 -7.28
N TYR A 100 14.82 -6.75 -6.58
CA TYR A 100 15.67 -5.57 -6.76
C TYR A 100 17.06 -5.69 -6.12
N ALA A 101 17.24 -6.55 -5.11
CA ALA A 101 18.55 -6.81 -4.51
C ALA A 101 19.42 -7.73 -5.38
N ALA A 102 18.82 -8.63 -6.15
CA ALA A 102 19.50 -9.28 -7.26
C ALA A 102 19.75 -8.21 -8.33
N ARG A 103 20.96 -7.64 -8.39
CA ARG A 103 21.39 -6.74 -9.47
C ARG A 103 20.96 -7.37 -10.79
N THR A 104 19.95 -6.79 -11.44
CA THR A 104 19.71 -7.08 -12.85
C THR A 104 20.97 -6.63 -13.55
N GLU A 105 21.76 -7.57 -14.08
CA GLU A 105 22.84 -7.20 -14.97
C GLU A 105 22.20 -6.38 -16.08
N GLU A 106 22.61 -5.11 -16.21
CA GLU A 106 22.11 -4.23 -17.26
C GLU A 106 22.52 -4.87 -18.59
N HIS A 107 21.59 -5.63 -19.17
CA HIS A 107 21.82 -6.27 -20.45
C HIS A 107 21.69 -5.19 -21.52
N ASN A 108 22.82 -4.57 -21.85
CA ASN A 108 22.87 -3.57 -22.90
C ASN A 108 22.71 -4.28 -24.25
N CYS A 109 21.58 -4.08 -24.92
CA CYS A 109 21.30 -4.62 -26.25
C CYS A 109 22.17 -3.98 -27.36
N GLY A 110 23.07 -3.06 -27.00
CA GLY A 110 23.95 -2.34 -27.92
C GLY A 110 23.23 -1.20 -28.64
N GLU A 111 23.95 -0.52 -29.52
CA GLU A 111 23.39 0.52 -30.37
C GLU A 111 22.46 -0.09 -31.44
N MET A 112 21.33 0.57 -31.69
CA MET A 112 20.35 0.15 -32.71
C MET A 112 20.75 0.68 -34.09
N ASP A 113 21.92 0.27 -34.57
CA ASP A 113 22.56 0.79 -35.78
C ASP A 113 22.35 -0.09 -37.03
N ASN A 114 21.71 -1.25 -36.88
CA ASN A 114 21.65 -2.21 -37.98
C ASN A 114 20.46 -1.93 -38.91
N LEU A 115 20.76 -1.41 -40.09
CA LEU A 115 19.77 -1.08 -41.11
C LEU A 115 19.30 -2.31 -41.92
N CYS A 116 17.99 -2.54 -42.00
CA CYS A 116 17.39 -3.49 -42.94
C CYS A 116 17.32 -2.83 -44.33
N LEU A 117 18.20 -3.24 -45.27
CA LEU A 117 18.30 -2.67 -46.63
C LEU A 117 17.00 -2.76 -47.47
N LYS A 118 16.02 -3.56 -47.03
CA LYS A 118 14.74 -3.75 -47.72
C LYS A 118 13.71 -2.67 -47.38
N CYS A 119 13.64 -2.23 -46.12
CA CYS A 119 12.61 -1.33 -45.63
C CYS A 119 13.16 -0.08 -44.91
N GLY A 120 14.47 0.00 -44.70
CA GLY A 120 15.09 1.11 -43.97
C GLY A 120 14.89 1.07 -42.45
N GLY A 121 14.30 0.01 -41.89
CA GLY A 121 14.15 -0.14 -40.44
C GLY A 121 15.50 -0.36 -39.73
N LEU A 122 15.65 0.21 -38.54
CA LEU A 122 16.79 0.01 -37.65
C LEU A 122 16.49 -1.13 -36.67
N TYR A 123 17.47 -1.99 -36.43
CA TYR A 123 17.36 -3.20 -35.62
C TYR A 123 18.56 -3.32 -34.67
N PHE A 124 18.37 -4.01 -33.56
CA PHE A 124 19.46 -4.37 -32.67
C PHE A 124 20.29 -5.50 -33.28
N ARG A 125 21.57 -5.59 -32.90
CA ARG A 125 22.51 -6.55 -33.49
C ARG A 125 22.09 -8.00 -33.23
N ASP A 126 21.48 -8.24 -32.08
CA ASP A 126 21.09 -9.57 -31.59
C ASP A 126 19.72 -10.05 -32.10
N GLU A 127 19.00 -9.22 -32.87
CA GLU A 127 17.71 -9.59 -33.48
C GLU A 127 17.86 -10.43 -34.76
N LYS A 128 19.09 -10.63 -35.24
CA LYS A 128 19.38 -11.51 -36.36
C LYS A 128 19.37 -12.96 -35.90
N ASN A 129 18.69 -13.81 -36.68
CA ASN A 129 18.85 -15.25 -36.51
C ASN A 129 20.27 -15.69 -36.92
N THR A 130 20.60 -16.97 -36.69
CA THR A 130 21.89 -17.58 -37.09
C THR A 130 22.20 -17.50 -38.59
N ARG A 131 21.21 -17.14 -39.42
CA ARG A 131 21.32 -16.96 -40.87
C ARG A 131 21.48 -15.49 -41.28
N GLY A 132 21.62 -14.57 -40.31
CA GLY A 132 21.80 -13.13 -40.55
C GLY A 132 20.54 -12.39 -40.97
N ILE A 133 19.36 -12.99 -40.81
CA ILE A 133 18.07 -12.41 -41.21
C ILE A 133 17.30 -11.97 -39.96
N TYR A 134 16.73 -10.76 -39.98
CA TYR A 134 15.83 -10.30 -38.93
C TYR A 134 14.51 -11.06 -38.99
N THR A 135 14.16 -11.71 -37.89
CA THR A 135 12.95 -12.52 -37.77
C THR A 135 11.65 -11.70 -37.89
N HIS A 136 11.72 -10.41 -37.54
CA HIS A 136 10.60 -9.46 -37.57
C HIS A 136 10.75 -8.34 -38.63
N CYS A 137 11.73 -8.42 -39.56
CA CYS A 137 11.79 -7.49 -40.71
C CYS A 137 10.81 -7.93 -41.82
N CYS A 138 10.49 -7.00 -42.72
CA CYS A 138 9.56 -7.10 -43.87
C CYS A 138 9.83 -8.24 -44.87
N HIS A 139 10.74 -9.16 -44.58
CA HIS A 139 11.08 -10.25 -45.48
C HIS A 139 9.94 -11.25 -45.69
N ASN A 140 9.00 -11.36 -44.72
CA ASN A 140 7.89 -12.32 -44.75
C ASN A 140 6.48 -11.70 -44.78
N GLY A 141 6.34 -10.39 -44.99
CA GLY A 141 5.02 -9.76 -45.06
C GLY A 141 5.12 -8.27 -45.35
N ASN A 142 4.28 -7.80 -46.26
CA ASN A 142 4.16 -6.38 -46.61
C ASN A 142 3.87 -5.58 -45.33
N ILE A 143 4.79 -4.70 -44.93
CA ILE A 143 4.42 -3.61 -44.03
C ILE A 143 3.53 -2.70 -44.86
N ILE A 144 2.23 -2.74 -44.60
CA ILE A 144 1.35 -1.67 -45.02
C ILE A 144 1.69 -0.51 -44.10
N GLU A 145 2.43 0.45 -44.65
CA GLU A 145 2.67 1.74 -44.01
C GLU A 145 1.30 2.42 -43.84
N GLN A 146 0.61 2.12 -42.74
CA GLN A 146 -0.47 3.00 -42.30
C GLN A 146 0.24 4.26 -41.81
N ALA A 147 0.38 5.20 -42.74
CA ALA A 147 0.89 6.52 -42.47
C ALA A 147 0.19 7.08 -41.22
N SER A 148 0.94 7.11 -40.13
CA SER A 148 0.94 8.21 -39.16
C SER A 148 -0.42 8.66 -38.59
N VAL A 149 -1.26 7.75 -38.10
CA VAL A 149 -2.25 8.14 -37.07
C VAL A 149 -1.81 7.57 -35.73
N TYR A 150 -0.68 8.08 -35.24
CA TYR A 150 -0.41 8.02 -33.81
C TYR A 150 -1.57 8.71 -33.08
N PRO A 151 -2.06 8.17 -31.96
CA PRO A 151 -3.03 8.88 -31.14
C PRO A 151 -2.48 10.27 -30.84
N VAL A 152 -3.26 11.33 -31.07
CA VAL A 152 -2.84 12.73 -30.91
C VAL A 152 -2.12 12.97 -29.57
N ARG A 153 -2.54 12.23 -28.53
CA ARG A 153 -1.94 12.22 -27.20
C ARG A 153 -0.46 11.81 -27.16
N MET A 154 -0.04 10.86 -27.99
CA MET A 154 1.36 10.43 -28.07
C MET A 154 2.23 11.44 -28.82
N LYS A 155 1.65 12.13 -29.82
CA LYS A 155 2.36 13.19 -30.56
C LYS A 155 2.79 14.30 -29.61
N GLY A 156 1.87 14.76 -28.74
CA GLY A 156 2.12 15.78 -27.72
C GLY A 156 3.21 15.43 -26.70
N LEU A 157 3.42 14.14 -26.44
CA LEU A 157 4.47 13.67 -25.53
C LEU A 157 5.85 13.70 -26.19
N MET A 158 5.92 13.37 -27.48
CA MET A 158 7.18 13.30 -28.23
C MET A 158 7.66 14.64 -28.78
N ASP A 159 6.73 15.55 -29.11
CA ASP A 159 7.06 16.88 -29.66
C ASP A 159 7.24 17.97 -28.59
N GLY A 160 7.12 17.64 -27.30
CA GLY A 160 7.29 18.60 -26.22
C GLY A 160 6.06 19.45 -25.92
N SER A 161 4.95 19.30 -26.66
CA SER A 161 3.80 20.21 -26.58
C SER A 161 2.78 19.86 -25.49
N GLY A 162 2.85 18.66 -24.92
CA GLY A 162 1.94 18.19 -23.86
C GLY A 162 2.47 18.46 -22.45
N GLU A 163 1.57 18.76 -21.50
CA GLU A 163 1.91 18.98 -20.09
C GLU A 163 2.68 17.81 -19.44
N LEU A 164 2.46 16.59 -19.94
CA LEU A 164 3.13 15.38 -19.46
C LEU A 164 4.47 15.10 -20.15
N SER A 165 4.86 15.90 -21.15
CA SER A 165 6.13 15.73 -21.89
C SER A 165 7.35 16.00 -21.00
N VAL A 166 7.22 16.78 -19.92
CA VAL A 166 8.29 16.99 -18.93
C VAL A 166 8.80 15.68 -18.30
N HIS A 167 7.97 14.63 -18.30
CA HIS A 167 8.31 13.30 -17.79
C HIS A 167 8.80 12.34 -18.88
N PHE A 168 8.81 12.77 -20.15
CA PHE A 168 9.14 11.94 -21.30
C PHE A 168 10.27 12.59 -22.10
N LYS A 169 11.51 12.16 -21.86
CA LYS A 169 12.69 12.60 -22.62
C LYS A 169 13.13 11.48 -23.55
N ILE A 170 13.08 11.73 -24.85
CA ILE A 170 13.74 10.90 -25.86
C ILE A 170 15.17 11.45 -25.95
N THR A 171 16.10 10.82 -25.24
CA THR A 171 17.55 11.01 -25.46
C THR A 171 18.02 10.15 -26.61
#